data_AF-A0A848UUH0-F1
#
_entry.id   AF-A0A848UUH0-F1
#
_cell.length_a   1.000
_cell.length_b   1.000
_cell.length_c   1.000
_cell.angle_alpha   90.00
_cell.angle_beta   90.00
_cell.angle_gamma   90.00
#
_symmetry.space_group_name_H-M   'P 1'
#
loop_
_entity.id
_entity.type
_entity.pdbx_description
1 polymer ?
#
loop_
_entity_poly.entity_id
_entity_poly.type
_entity_poly.pdbx_seq_one_letter_code
_entity_poly.pdbx_strand_id
1 'polypeptide(L)'
;FLNSLTEGWGNHVTQGIVEYTESRYNSLQDNLDNVVPLVALNQIRDNSPELDALTFKVKAEGEITWVDLTYRINSGNWQTVSLWDNGTNGDQVAEDGTWTYFLNLDDWMDQLEYQMIGYHAGGEIIAPCEPQLVWTSPNNIGLVVNEVMASNATTNWDETGAFEDWIELFNDSDNAIYLGDKYLTDDIDNPLRWKMPDVTIDPGGFILFWADKDLDEGILHTNFKLNSSGEAAAIFQIEQGTYRMVDMIEFGPQTTDISYGRETDADPDWISFEVPTPNGPNGQTFVEESPNETWMVFPNPTNGLLSFSSPSSGRIYDQIGQEVKQFGYTQWLDISDLASGVYTLKTSTHTLKIVRK
;
A
#
# COMPACT_ATOMS: atom_id res chain seq x y z
N PHE A 1 -56.58 12.79 18.80
CA PHE A 1 -55.78 12.45 17.61
C PHE A 1 -55.66 13.60 16.61
N LEU A 2 -56.63 14.54 16.49
CA LEU A 2 -56.50 15.65 15.51
C LEU A 2 -55.53 16.78 15.95
N ASN A 3 -55.35 17.00 17.25
CA ASN A 3 -54.57 18.15 17.76
C ASN A 3 -53.09 17.85 18.04
N SER A 4 -52.66 16.57 18.00
CA SER A 4 -51.26 16.19 18.30
C SER A 4 -50.26 16.68 17.25
N LEU A 5 -50.74 17.19 16.11
CA LEU A 5 -49.92 17.81 15.10
C LEU A 5 -49.38 19.18 15.56
N THR A 6 -50.18 19.96 16.31
CA THR A 6 -49.90 21.37 16.65
C THR A 6 -49.93 21.68 18.14
N GLU A 7 -50.39 20.76 19.00
CA GLU A 7 -50.52 20.99 20.44
C GLU A 7 -49.89 19.84 21.23
N GLY A 8 -49.11 20.17 22.26
CA GLY A 8 -48.63 19.21 23.26
C GLY A 8 -49.80 18.61 24.06
N TRP A 9 -49.76 17.31 24.36
CA TRP A 9 -50.87 16.62 25.00
C TRP A 9 -50.51 16.10 26.40
N GLY A 10 -51.11 16.73 27.42
CA GLY A 10 -50.88 16.42 28.83
C GLY A 10 -49.49 16.85 29.32
N ASN A 11 -49.28 16.82 30.64
CA ASN A 11 -48.04 17.26 31.30
C ASN A 11 -46.79 16.41 30.97
N HIS A 12 -46.85 15.54 29.95
CA HIS A 12 -45.76 14.65 29.52
C HIS A 12 -45.23 14.94 28.12
N VAL A 13 -45.97 15.65 27.26
CA VAL A 13 -45.53 16.05 25.92
C VAL A 13 -45.79 17.53 25.76
N THR A 14 -44.72 18.33 25.88
CA THR A 14 -44.78 19.80 26.00
C THR A 14 -44.98 20.54 24.68
N GLN A 15 -44.81 19.88 23.53
CA GLN A 15 -44.91 20.49 22.19
C GLN A 15 -45.62 19.56 21.21
N GLY A 16 -46.32 20.12 20.23
CA GLY A 16 -46.90 19.37 19.12
C GLY A 16 -45.82 18.82 18.17
N ILE A 17 -46.15 17.83 17.34
CA ILE A 17 -45.16 17.22 16.42
C ILE A 17 -44.53 18.25 15.49
N VAL A 18 -45.31 19.17 14.91
CA VAL A 18 -44.79 20.22 14.01
C VAL A 18 -43.82 21.14 14.74
N GLU A 19 -44.19 21.60 15.94
CA GLU A 19 -43.38 22.51 16.75
C GLU A 19 -42.09 21.82 17.24
N TYR A 20 -42.16 20.52 17.55
CA TYR A 20 -40.99 19.71 17.86
C TYR A 20 -40.07 19.51 16.66
N THR A 21 -40.63 19.27 15.47
CA THR A 21 -39.85 19.10 14.23
C THR A 21 -39.23 20.42 13.79
N GLU A 22 -39.92 21.56 13.92
CA GLU A 22 -39.36 22.90 13.67
C GLU A 22 -38.27 23.26 14.68
N SER A 23 -38.48 22.97 15.97
CA SER A 23 -37.46 23.17 17.01
C SER A 23 -36.22 22.30 16.77
N ARG A 24 -36.40 21.04 16.35
CA ARG A 24 -35.31 20.15 15.93
C ARG A 24 -34.63 20.65 14.65
N TYR A 25 -35.38 21.14 13.66
CA TYR A 25 -34.84 21.70 12.42
C TYR A 25 -34.00 22.95 12.69
N ASN A 26 -34.51 23.88 13.50
CA ASN A 26 -33.77 25.07 13.92
C ASN A 26 -32.57 24.71 14.80
N SER A 27 -32.71 23.74 15.71
CA SER A 27 -31.59 23.22 16.51
C SER A 27 -30.57 22.46 15.64
N LEU A 28 -30.96 21.87 14.52
CA LEU A 28 -30.06 21.28 13.54
C LEU A 28 -29.39 22.35 12.66
N GLN A 29 -30.04 23.47 12.39
CA GLN A 29 -29.39 24.63 11.76
C GLN A 29 -28.42 25.34 12.73
N ASP A 30 -28.77 25.45 14.00
CA ASP A 30 -27.93 26.04 15.05
C ASP A 30 -26.78 25.11 15.48
N ASN A 31 -26.92 23.78 15.31
CA ASN A 31 -25.84 22.79 15.45
C ASN A 31 -25.24 22.36 14.11
N LEU A 32 -25.61 23.02 13.00
CA LEU A 32 -24.81 22.94 11.78
C LEU A 32 -23.61 23.86 12.06
N ASP A 33 -22.68 23.32 12.84
CA ASP A 33 -21.35 23.89 13.02
C ASP A 33 -20.88 24.37 11.65
N ASN A 34 -20.46 25.64 11.59
CA ASN A 34 -19.74 26.26 10.47
C ASN A 34 -19.31 25.20 9.47
N VAL A 35 -19.98 25.12 8.31
CA VAL A 35 -19.60 24.19 7.25
C VAL A 35 -18.17 24.53 6.88
N VAL A 36 -17.23 23.84 7.52
CA VAL A 36 -15.82 23.87 7.18
C VAL A 36 -15.79 23.37 5.75
N PRO A 37 -15.15 24.10 4.82
CA PRO A 37 -14.92 23.60 3.47
C PRO A 37 -14.37 22.17 3.56
N LEU A 38 -15.08 21.21 2.97
CA LEU A 38 -14.60 19.84 2.89
C LEU A 38 -13.55 19.80 1.78
N VAL A 39 -12.27 19.75 2.16
CA VAL A 39 -11.20 19.37 1.23
C VAL A 39 -11.21 17.86 1.15
N ALA A 40 -11.65 17.33 0.00
CA ALA A 40 -11.56 15.92 -0.31
C ALA A 40 -10.31 15.70 -1.18
N LEU A 41 -9.42 14.83 -0.71
CA LEU A 41 -8.25 14.33 -1.43
C LEU A 41 -8.74 13.39 -2.53
N ASN A 42 -9.10 13.96 -3.68
CA ASN A 42 -9.98 13.21 -4.58
C ASN A 42 -9.28 12.48 -5.72
N GLN A 43 -7.97 12.62 -5.93
CA GLN A 43 -7.24 11.81 -6.91
C GLN A 43 -5.78 11.61 -6.51
N ILE A 44 -5.43 10.36 -6.25
CA ILE A 44 -4.06 9.86 -6.16
C ILE A 44 -3.89 8.95 -7.38
N ARG A 45 -2.79 9.07 -8.12
CA ARG A 45 -2.43 8.10 -9.16
C ARG A 45 -1.09 7.47 -8.81
N ASP A 46 -0.94 6.23 -9.25
CA ASP A 46 0.34 5.57 -9.48
C ASP A 46 1.01 4.88 -8.28
N ASN A 47 0.25 4.41 -7.28
CA ASN A 47 0.78 3.61 -6.15
C ASN A 47 1.99 4.25 -5.45
N SER A 48 2.12 5.57 -5.64
CA SER A 48 3.13 6.45 -5.07
C SER A 48 2.40 7.31 -4.04
N PRO A 49 2.98 7.55 -2.86
CA PRO A 49 2.39 8.45 -1.87
C PRO A 49 2.41 9.93 -2.31
N GLU A 50 2.80 10.23 -3.55
CA GLU A 50 2.77 11.59 -4.14
C GLU A 50 1.34 11.98 -4.51
N LEU A 51 0.89 13.12 -3.96
CA LEU A 51 -0.39 13.71 -4.26
C LEU A 51 -0.28 14.55 -5.53
N ASP A 52 -0.96 14.15 -6.60
CA ASP A 52 -0.92 14.89 -7.89
C ASP A 52 -1.76 16.17 -7.87
N ALA A 53 -2.85 16.18 -7.10
CA ALA A 53 -3.79 17.28 -7.07
C ALA A 53 -4.61 17.33 -5.78
N LEU A 54 -5.05 18.54 -5.42
CA LEU A 54 -6.07 18.77 -4.42
C LEU A 54 -7.35 19.29 -5.05
N THR A 55 -8.48 18.76 -4.58
CA THR A 55 -9.81 19.25 -4.96
C THR A 55 -10.40 20.04 -3.79
N PHE A 56 -10.63 21.32 -4.02
CA PHE A 56 -11.38 22.15 -3.10
C PHE A 56 -12.86 22.08 -3.48
N LYS A 57 -13.70 21.65 -2.55
CA LYS A 57 -15.16 21.63 -2.72
C LYS A 57 -15.80 22.44 -1.60
N VAL A 58 -16.52 23.49 -1.98
CA VAL A 58 -17.17 24.40 -1.03
C VAL A 58 -18.66 24.38 -1.30
N LYS A 59 -19.43 24.02 -0.29
CA LYS A 59 -20.87 24.24 -0.32
C LYS A 59 -21.18 25.54 0.41
N ALA A 60 -21.79 26.48 -0.30
CA ALA A 60 -22.13 27.78 0.25
C ALA A 60 -23.66 27.93 0.29
N GLU A 61 -24.20 28.28 1.45
CA GLU A 61 -25.64 28.51 1.63
C GLU A 61 -25.94 30.02 1.73
N GLY A 62 -27.06 30.45 1.14
CA GLY A 62 -27.48 31.86 1.10
C GLY A 62 -27.16 32.57 -0.22
N GLU A 63 -27.23 33.91 -0.21
CA GLU A 63 -27.01 34.75 -1.41
C GLU A 63 -25.51 34.98 -1.69
N ILE A 64 -24.76 33.90 -1.89
CA ILE A 64 -23.35 33.95 -2.30
C ILE A 64 -23.29 34.11 -3.83
N THR A 65 -22.52 35.08 -4.29
CA THR A 65 -22.41 35.45 -5.71
C THR A 65 -21.16 34.88 -6.38
N TRP A 66 -20.06 34.75 -5.64
CA TRP A 66 -18.84 34.06 -6.08
C TRP A 66 -18.02 33.61 -4.87
N VAL A 67 -17.13 32.64 -5.10
CA VAL A 67 -16.25 32.06 -4.09
C VAL A 67 -14.82 32.02 -4.62
N ASP A 68 -13.89 32.50 -3.80
CA ASP A 68 -12.45 32.41 -4.02
C ASP A 68 -11.78 31.47 -3.02
N LEU A 69 -10.74 30.78 -3.49
CA LEU A 69 -9.73 30.12 -2.68
C LEU A 69 -8.53 31.06 -2.57
N THR A 70 -8.16 31.43 -1.35
CA THR A 70 -6.86 32.04 -1.07
C THR A 70 -5.94 31.02 -0.44
N TYR A 71 -4.75 30.83 -0.99
CA TYR A 71 -3.80 29.85 -0.50
C TYR A 71 -2.35 30.33 -0.62
N ARG A 72 -1.44 29.73 0.15
CA ARG A 72 0.01 29.89 -0.02
C ARG A 72 0.69 28.54 0.13
N ILE A 73 1.79 28.37 -0.60
CA ILE A 73 2.61 27.16 -0.56
C ILE A 73 3.90 27.45 0.19
N ASN A 74 4.30 26.55 1.08
CA ASN A 74 5.56 26.58 1.83
C ASN A 74 5.82 27.94 2.50
N SER A 75 4.79 28.51 3.15
CA SER A 75 4.83 29.84 3.77
C SER A 75 5.21 31.00 2.81
N GLY A 76 5.00 30.80 1.51
CA GLY A 76 5.22 31.80 0.46
C GLY A 76 4.18 32.92 0.44
N ASN A 77 4.09 33.59 -0.71
CA ASN A 77 3.08 34.64 -0.91
C ASN A 77 1.69 34.04 -1.10
N TRP A 78 0.68 34.72 -0.57
CA TRP A 78 -0.72 34.39 -0.82
C TRP A 78 -1.08 34.58 -2.30
N GLN A 79 -1.83 33.62 -2.82
CA GLN A 79 -2.42 33.57 -4.15
C GLN A 79 -3.92 33.42 -4.00
N THR A 80 -4.69 33.98 -4.94
CA THR A 80 -6.16 33.92 -4.92
C THR A 80 -6.66 33.45 -6.27
N VAL A 81 -7.56 32.46 -6.27
CA VAL A 81 -8.14 31.85 -7.47
C VAL A 81 -9.64 31.63 -7.24
N SER A 82 -10.44 31.81 -8.29
CA SER A 82 -11.88 31.62 -8.21
C SER A 82 -12.29 30.17 -8.44
N LEU A 83 -13.25 29.72 -7.63
CA LEU A 83 -13.92 28.43 -7.80
C LEU A 83 -15.07 28.56 -8.82
N TRP A 84 -15.55 27.41 -9.30
CA TRP A 84 -16.60 27.31 -10.31
C TRP A 84 -17.75 26.43 -9.82
N ASP A 85 -18.99 26.91 -9.98
CA ASP A 85 -20.25 26.17 -9.81
C ASP A 85 -20.89 26.04 -11.21
N ASN A 86 -20.35 25.14 -12.02
CA ASN A 86 -20.67 25.03 -13.44
C ASN A 86 -20.91 23.59 -13.91
N GLY A 87 -21.06 22.64 -12.97
CA GLY A 87 -21.24 21.22 -13.26
C GLY A 87 -20.02 20.56 -13.91
N THR A 88 -18.84 21.16 -13.75
CA THR A 88 -17.56 20.60 -14.19
C THR A 88 -16.53 20.66 -13.07
N ASN A 89 -15.37 20.05 -13.25
CA ASN A 89 -14.29 20.07 -12.27
C ASN A 89 -14.60 19.43 -10.89
N GLY A 90 -15.40 18.37 -10.88
CA GLY A 90 -15.80 17.68 -9.63
C GLY A 90 -17.07 18.26 -9.00
N ASP A 91 -17.54 19.41 -9.49
CA ASP A 91 -18.91 19.85 -9.34
C ASP A 91 -19.79 19.05 -10.31
N GLN A 92 -20.75 18.31 -9.77
CA GLN A 92 -21.58 17.35 -10.52
C GLN A 92 -22.84 18.01 -11.09
N VAL A 93 -23.22 19.19 -10.60
CA VAL A 93 -24.47 19.89 -10.98
C VAL A 93 -24.25 21.39 -10.95
N ALA A 94 -24.38 22.04 -12.10
CA ALA A 94 -24.23 23.50 -12.19
C ALA A 94 -25.31 24.27 -11.42
N GLU A 95 -24.91 25.38 -10.84
CA GLU A 95 -25.73 26.36 -10.10
C GLU A 95 -26.46 25.75 -8.89
N ASP A 96 -25.86 24.73 -8.25
CA ASP A 96 -26.44 24.08 -7.07
C ASP A 96 -25.90 24.64 -5.74
N GLY A 97 -24.98 25.61 -5.79
CA GLY A 97 -24.30 26.20 -4.64
C GLY A 97 -23.04 25.45 -4.22
N THR A 98 -22.59 24.47 -5.00
CA THR A 98 -21.33 23.75 -4.84
C THR A 98 -20.28 24.32 -5.78
N TRP A 99 -19.23 24.89 -5.19
CA TRP A 99 -18.13 25.49 -5.91
C TRP A 99 -16.91 24.58 -5.85
N THR A 100 -16.20 24.41 -6.97
CA THR A 100 -15.01 23.56 -7.05
C THR A 100 -13.81 24.24 -7.69
N TYR A 101 -12.61 23.83 -7.24
CA TYR A 101 -11.35 24.17 -7.86
C TYR A 101 -10.36 23.02 -7.72
N PHE A 102 -9.63 22.72 -8.80
CA PHE A 102 -8.53 21.78 -8.81
C PHE A 102 -7.20 22.51 -8.77
N LEU A 103 -6.41 22.22 -7.75
CA LEU A 103 -5.03 22.66 -7.65
C LEU A 103 -4.13 21.49 -8.01
N ASN A 104 -3.41 21.62 -9.14
CA ASN A 104 -2.33 20.69 -9.45
C ASN A 104 -1.18 20.93 -8.47
N LEU A 105 -0.65 19.84 -7.93
CA LEU A 105 0.50 19.86 -7.06
C LEU A 105 1.77 19.58 -7.87
N ASP A 106 2.88 20.15 -7.43
CA ASP A 106 4.22 19.82 -7.91
C ASP A 106 5.03 19.28 -6.72
N ASP A 107 6.06 18.48 -6.99
CA ASP A 107 6.90 17.79 -5.98
C ASP A 107 7.55 18.74 -4.96
N TRP A 108 7.71 20.03 -5.29
CA TRP A 108 8.28 21.02 -4.39
C TRP A 108 7.27 21.56 -3.35
N MET A 109 5.97 21.29 -3.52
CA MET A 109 4.90 21.74 -2.63
C MET A 109 4.79 20.77 -1.44
N ASP A 110 4.99 21.27 -0.22
CA ASP A 110 4.95 20.46 1.00
C ASP A 110 3.83 20.89 1.96
N GLN A 111 3.71 22.20 2.17
CA GLN A 111 2.71 22.80 3.05
C GLN A 111 1.81 23.72 2.24
N LEU A 112 0.51 23.45 2.27
CA LEU A 112 -0.50 24.33 1.73
C LEU A 112 -1.31 24.91 2.87
N GLU A 113 -1.34 26.24 2.98
CA GLU A 113 -2.24 26.94 3.88
C GLU A 113 -3.33 27.62 3.07
N TYR A 114 -4.60 27.48 3.47
CA TYR A 114 -5.73 28.03 2.72
C TYR A 114 -6.87 28.60 3.57
N GLN A 115 -7.63 29.49 2.94
CA GLN A 115 -8.95 29.96 3.35
C GLN A 115 -9.84 30.15 2.11
N MET A 116 -11.15 30.13 2.31
CA MET A 116 -12.15 30.48 1.31
C MET A 116 -12.71 31.86 1.58
N ILE A 117 -13.04 32.59 0.53
CA ILE A 117 -13.71 33.89 0.59
C ILE A 117 -15.02 33.78 -0.20
N GLY A 118 -16.14 33.82 0.51
CA GLY A 118 -17.47 33.90 -0.08
C GLY A 118 -17.96 35.35 -0.13
N TYR A 119 -18.51 35.77 -1.26
CA TYR A 119 -18.91 37.15 -1.47
C TYR A 119 -20.43 37.27 -1.62
N HIS A 120 -21.00 38.28 -0.97
CA HIS A 120 -22.43 38.57 -1.00
C HIS A 120 -22.69 40.08 -1.09
N ALA A 121 -23.96 40.48 -1.26
CA ALA A 121 -24.32 41.90 -1.42
C ALA A 121 -23.90 42.78 -0.22
N GLY A 122 -23.67 42.18 0.95
CA GLY A 122 -23.27 42.86 2.19
C GLY A 122 -21.78 42.85 2.49
N GLY A 123 -20.94 42.19 1.69
CA GLY A 123 -19.50 42.08 1.93
C GLY A 123 -18.92 40.70 1.65
N GLU A 124 -17.90 40.34 2.42
CA GLU A 124 -17.11 39.12 2.29
C GLU A 124 -17.19 38.29 3.58
N ILE A 125 -17.23 36.97 3.43
CA ILE A 125 -17.19 36.00 4.50
C ILE A 125 -15.94 35.13 4.27
N ILE A 126 -15.05 35.11 5.24
CA ILE A 126 -13.83 34.28 5.19
C ILE A 126 -14.05 33.05 6.06
N ALA A 127 -13.85 31.88 5.47
CA ALA A 127 -13.97 30.60 6.15
C ALA A 127 -12.89 29.63 5.69
N PRO A 128 -12.22 28.91 6.60
CA PRO A 128 -12.25 29.10 8.06
C PRO A 128 -11.62 30.44 8.48
N CYS A 129 -11.89 30.87 9.72
CA CYS A 129 -11.44 32.18 10.23
C CYS A 129 -9.91 32.29 10.40
N GLU A 130 -9.24 31.15 10.61
CA GLU A 130 -7.79 31.00 10.57
C GLU A 130 -7.40 30.08 9.41
N PRO A 131 -6.27 30.33 8.73
CA PRO A 131 -5.76 29.44 7.70
C PRO A 131 -5.66 27.99 8.16
N GLN A 132 -6.10 27.06 7.31
CA GLN A 132 -5.91 25.63 7.54
C GLN A 132 -4.67 25.15 6.81
N LEU A 133 -3.89 24.32 7.49
CA LEU A 133 -2.74 23.63 6.92
C LEU A 133 -3.15 22.27 6.37
N VAL A 134 -2.66 21.95 5.18
CA VAL A 134 -2.72 20.65 4.55
C VAL A 134 -1.31 20.29 4.09
N TRP A 135 -0.89 19.06 4.36
CA TRP A 135 0.33 18.52 3.81
C TRP A 135 0.07 18.00 2.40
N THR A 136 0.86 18.47 1.44
CA THR A 136 0.76 18.07 0.03
C THR A 136 1.81 17.04 -0.35
N SER A 137 2.71 16.71 0.56
CA SER A 137 3.71 15.66 0.39
C SER A 137 3.69 14.66 1.57
N PRO A 138 4.02 13.39 1.32
CA PRO A 138 4.11 12.40 2.38
C PRO A 138 5.30 12.70 3.31
N ASN A 139 5.18 12.27 4.56
CA ASN A 139 6.31 12.25 5.48
C ASN A 139 7.03 10.90 5.38
N ASN A 140 8.07 10.85 4.54
CA ASN A 140 8.87 9.64 4.41
C ASN A 140 9.74 9.43 5.66
N ILE A 141 9.26 8.57 6.57
CA ILE A 141 9.95 8.14 7.79
C ILE A 141 10.50 6.71 7.68
N GLY A 142 10.40 6.08 6.51
CA GLY A 142 10.77 4.68 6.28
C GLY A 142 9.77 3.65 6.84
N LEU A 143 8.58 4.07 7.28
CA LEU A 143 7.48 3.14 7.57
C LEU A 143 6.64 2.97 6.30
N VAL A 144 6.56 1.75 5.77
CA VAL A 144 5.87 1.47 4.51
C VAL A 144 4.82 0.38 4.69
N VAL A 145 3.77 0.42 3.88
CA VAL A 145 2.94 -0.76 3.62
C VAL A 145 3.74 -1.69 2.72
N ASN A 146 3.98 -2.92 3.17
CA ASN A 146 4.88 -3.86 2.49
C ASN A 146 4.11 -4.90 1.68
N GLU A 147 3.02 -5.43 2.23
CA GLU A 147 2.22 -6.49 1.63
C GLU A 147 0.79 -6.45 2.18
N VAL A 148 -0.19 -6.80 1.33
CA VAL A 148 -1.61 -6.87 1.68
C VAL A 148 -2.23 -8.17 1.19
N MET A 149 -3.15 -8.73 1.95
CA MET A 149 -3.96 -9.89 1.59
C MET A 149 -5.42 -9.59 1.94
N ALA A 150 -6.24 -9.26 0.93
CA ALA A 150 -7.66 -8.97 1.10
C ALA A 150 -8.59 -10.18 0.89
N SER A 151 -8.02 -11.38 0.73
CA SER A 151 -8.78 -12.62 0.71
C SER A 151 -7.89 -13.79 1.13
N ASN A 152 -7.93 -14.12 2.42
CA ASN A 152 -7.16 -15.22 3.00
C ASN A 152 -8.06 -16.42 3.31
N ALA A 153 -7.67 -17.61 2.88
CA ALA A 153 -8.40 -18.85 3.17
C ALA A 153 -7.49 -19.97 3.68
N THR A 154 -6.21 -19.96 3.32
CA THR A 154 -5.26 -21.02 3.69
C THR A 154 -3.84 -20.55 4.01
N THR A 155 -3.47 -19.31 3.69
CA THR A 155 -2.07 -18.85 3.73
C THR A 155 -1.55 -18.60 5.16
N ASN A 156 -2.23 -17.74 5.92
CA ASN A 156 -1.80 -17.32 7.25
C ASN A 156 -2.99 -17.30 8.20
N TRP A 157 -2.80 -17.60 9.48
CA TRP A 157 -3.90 -17.57 10.46
C TRP A 157 -3.52 -16.76 11.69
N ASP A 158 -4.52 -16.20 12.34
CA ASP A 158 -4.40 -15.42 13.58
C ASP A 158 -4.25 -16.32 14.83
N GLU A 159 -4.21 -15.70 16.01
CA GLU A 159 -4.18 -16.40 17.30
C GLU A 159 -5.42 -17.29 17.57
N THR A 160 -6.53 -17.06 16.88
CA THR A 160 -7.77 -17.85 16.99
C THR A 160 -7.80 -19.04 16.04
N GLY A 161 -6.93 -19.05 15.03
CA GLY A 161 -6.89 -20.01 13.94
C GLY A 161 -7.80 -19.65 12.76
N ALA A 162 -8.28 -18.42 12.70
CA ALA A 162 -9.02 -17.85 11.59
C ALA A 162 -8.08 -17.34 10.48
N PHE A 163 -8.54 -17.45 9.23
CA PHE A 163 -7.83 -16.94 8.06
C PHE A 163 -8.39 -15.56 7.71
N GLU A 164 -7.89 -14.54 8.39
CA GLU A 164 -8.34 -13.17 8.18
C GLU A 164 -7.50 -12.42 7.17
N ASP A 165 -8.07 -11.36 6.62
CA ASP A 165 -7.34 -10.43 5.76
C ASP A 165 -6.26 -9.73 6.59
N TRP A 166 -5.20 -9.25 5.95
CA TRP A 166 -4.11 -8.63 6.69
C TRP A 166 -3.34 -7.59 5.88
N ILE A 167 -2.70 -6.69 6.61
CA ILE A 167 -1.78 -5.66 6.11
C ILE A 167 -0.46 -5.84 6.86
N GLU A 168 0.63 -5.97 6.14
CA GLU A 168 1.98 -5.96 6.69
C GLU A 168 2.64 -4.59 6.50
N LEU A 169 3.26 -4.09 7.57
CA LEU A 169 4.11 -2.91 7.54
C LEU A 169 5.58 -3.31 7.73
N PHE A 170 6.46 -2.58 7.06
CA PHE A 170 7.91 -2.73 7.14
C PHE A 170 8.58 -1.42 7.57
N ASN A 171 9.66 -1.54 8.34
CA ASN A 171 10.52 -0.42 8.72
C ASN A 171 11.82 -0.45 7.91
N ASP A 172 11.87 0.35 6.84
CA ASP A 172 13.02 0.59 5.97
C ASP A 172 14.02 1.62 6.54
N SER A 173 13.73 2.20 7.70
CA SER A 173 14.61 3.19 8.32
C SER A 173 15.70 2.56 9.19
N ASP A 174 16.77 3.31 9.45
CA ASP A 174 17.83 2.93 10.40
C ASP A 174 17.41 3.07 11.88
N ASN A 175 16.17 3.51 12.18
CA ASN A 175 15.69 3.77 13.53
C ASN A 175 14.46 2.94 13.86
N ALA A 176 14.26 2.64 15.15
CA ALA A 176 13.03 2.00 15.59
C ALA A 176 11.85 2.97 15.43
N ILE A 177 10.73 2.51 14.86
CA ILE A 177 9.54 3.31 14.60
C ILE A 177 8.44 2.92 15.58
N TYR A 178 7.99 3.90 16.37
CA TYR A 178 6.82 3.75 17.23
C TYR A 178 5.53 3.95 16.42
N LEU A 179 4.56 3.05 16.62
CA LEU A 179 3.30 3.03 15.88
C LEU A 179 2.15 3.70 16.64
N GLY A 180 2.23 3.87 17.97
CA GLY A 180 1.12 4.38 18.78
C GLY A 180 0.73 5.85 18.50
N ASP A 181 1.45 6.54 17.62
CA ASP A 181 1.15 7.89 17.11
C ASP A 181 0.78 7.88 15.60
N LYS A 182 0.62 6.70 15.00
CA LYS A 182 0.22 6.45 13.61
C LYS A 182 -1.20 5.91 13.53
N TYR A 183 -1.75 6.02 12.33
CA TYR A 183 -3.09 5.58 11.98
C TYR A 183 -3.04 4.74 10.70
N LEU A 184 -3.83 3.67 10.66
CA LEU A 184 -4.05 2.85 9.46
C LEU A 184 -5.49 3.06 8.99
N THR A 185 -5.70 3.05 7.68
CA THR A 185 -7.03 3.12 7.09
C THR A 185 -7.11 2.38 5.76
N ASP A 186 -8.26 1.76 5.50
CA ASP A 186 -8.74 1.27 4.20
C ASP A 186 -9.49 2.35 3.39
N ASP A 187 -9.72 3.52 4.00
CA ASP A 187 -10.52 4.61 3.47
C ASP A 187 -9.76 5.94 3.59
N ILE A 188 -9.29 6.47 2.46
CA ILE A 188 -8.51 7.72 2.40
C ILE A 188 -9.32 8.96 2.80
N ASP A 189 -10.66 8.89 2.73
CA ASP A 189 -11.54 9.95 3.22
C ASP A 189 -11.66 9.92 4.76
N ASN A 190 -11.14 8.88 5.40
CA ASN A 190 -11.04 8.76 6.86
C ASN A 190 -9.60 8.46 7.32
N PRO A 191 -8.65 9.43 7.23
CA PRO A 191 -7.23 9.22 7.53
C PRO A 191 -6.91 8.73 8.95
N LEU A 192 -7.81 8.97 9.90
CA LEU A 192 -7.61 8.64 11.32
C LEU A 192 -8.47 7.46 11.78
N ARG A 193 -8.90 6.60 10.85
CA ARG A 193 -9.87 5.52 11.07
C ARG A 193 -9.47 4.56 12.19
N TRP A 194 -8.25 4.03 12.16
CA TRP A 194 -7.74 3.14 13.20
C TRP A 194 -6.42 3.65 13.75
N LYS A 195 -6.40 3.98 15.03
CA LYS A 195 -5.15 4.31 15.73
C LYS A 195 -4.40 3.00 16.02
N MET A 196 -3.16 2.92 15.54
CA MET A 196 -2.32 1.74 15.75
C MET A 196 -1.95 1.56 17.24
N PRO A 197 -1.63 0.33 17.68
CA PRO A 197 -1.26 0.06 19.08
C PRO A 197 0.10 0.64 19.46
N ASP A 198 0.36 0.69 20.77
CA ASP A 198 1.63 1.15 21.36
C ASP A 198 2.76 0.11 21.18
N VAL A 199 3.13 -0.14 19.92
CA VAL A 199 4.15 -1.09 19.49
C VAL A 199 5.25 -0.33 18.74
N THR A 200 6.46 -0.89 18.76
CA THR A 200 7.61 -0.38 18.02
C THR A 200 8.10 -1.45 17.05
N ILE A 201 8.41 -1.05 15.81
CA ILE A 201 9.10 -1.89 14.83
C ILE A 201 10.58 -1.52 14.84
N ASP A 202 11.46 -2.47 15.10
CA ASP A 202 12.92 -2.25 14.99
C ASP A 202 13.34 -2.05 13.51
N PRO A 203 14.52 -1.46 13.24
CA PRO A 203 15.05 -1.35 11.87
C PRO A 203 15.05 -2.69 11.13
N GLY A 204 14.51 -2.73 9.91
CA GLY A 204 14.36 -3.96 9.12
C GLY A 204 13.33 -4.94 9.69
N GLY A 205 12.51 -4.51 10.64
CA GLY A 205 11.44 -5.31 11.23
C GLY A 205 10.13 -5.21 10.46
N PHE A 206 9.27 -6.21 10.68
CA PHE A 206 7.95 -6.34 10.09
C PHE A 206 6.90 -6.40 11.19
N ILE A 207 5.69 -5.95 10.90
CA ILE A 207 4.51 -6.20 11.73
C ILE A 207 3.29 -6.43 10.85
N LEU A 208 2.49 -7.42 11.21
CA LEU A 208 1.24 -7.75 10.53
C LEU A 208 0.05 -7.35 11.39
N PHE A 209 -0.93 -6.71 10.76
CA PHE A 209 -2.23 -6.36 11.35
C PHE A 209 -3.35 -7.12 10.66
N TRP A 210 -4.24 -7.74 11.45
CA TRP A 210 -5.42 -8.44 10.96
C TRP A 210 -6.54 -7.44 10.65
N ALA A 211 -7.02 -7.46 9.42
CA ALA A 211 -8.08 -6.59 8.94
C ALA A 211 -9.42 -7.32 8.95
N ASP A 212 -10.05 -7.42 10.12
CA ASP A 212 -11.26 -8.23 10.35
C ASP A 212 -12.43 -7.52 11.05
N LYS A 213 -12.17 -6.42 11.78
CA LYS A 213 -13.10 -5.71 12.68
C LYS A 213 -13.27 -6.34 14.06
N ASP A 214 -12.35 -7.20 14.48
CA ASP A 214 -12.45 -7.99 15.71
C ASP A 214 -11.42 -7.55 16.77
N LEU A 215 -11.56 -6.30 17.25
CA LEU A 215 -10.67 -5.68 18.26
C LEU A 215 -10.57 -6.45 19.60
N ASP A 216 -11.48 -7.38 19.87
CA ASP A 216 -11.49 -8.18 21.10
C ASP A 216 -10.49 -9.35 21.06
N GLU A 217 -9.94 -9.68 19.89
CA GLU A 217 -9.05 -10.83 19.69
C GLU A 217 -7.58 -10.51 19.96
N GLY A 218 -7.17 -9.25 19.78
CA GLY A 218 -5.83 -8.81 20.11
C GLY A 218 -5.54 -7.37 19.69
N ILE A 219 -4.40 -6.84 20.13
CA ILE A 219 -3.99 -5.47 19.78
C ILE A 219 -3.61 -5.29 18.31
N LEU A 220 -3.42 -6.41 17.59
CA LEU A 220 -3.04 -6.42 16.17
C LEU A 220 -4.25 -6.52 15.23
N HIS A 221 -5.48 -6.60 15.78
CA HIS A 221 -6.70 -6.59 15.00
C HIS A 221 -7.17 -5.15 14.77
N THR A 222 -7.52 -4.82 13.53
CA THR A 222 -7.96 -3.48 13.16
C THR A 222 -9.46 -3.31 13.37
N ASN A 223 -9.95 -2.07 13.33
CA ASN A 223 -11.40 -1.79 13.40
C ASN A 223 -12.08 -1.81 12.01
N PHE A 224 -11.38 -2.31 11.00
CA PHE A 224 -11.84 -2.40 9.62
C PHE A 224 -11.50 -3.75 9.01
N LYS A 225 -12.02 -4.02 7.82
CA LYS A 225 -11.76 -5.24 7.05
C LYS A 225 -11.58 -4.87 5.61
N LEU A 226 -10.71 -5.59 4.92
CA LEU A 226 -10.42 -5.32 3.52
C LEU A 226 -11.53 -5.82 2.58
N ASN A 227 -11.61 -5.20 1.40
CA ASN A 227 -12.49 -5.59 0.31
C ASN A 227 -11.69 -6.25 -0.81
N SER A 228 -11.94 -7.52 -1.05
CA SER A 228 -11.31 -8.29 -2.13
C SER A 228 -11.59 -7.77 -3.54
N SER A 229 -12.55 -6.85 -3.73
CA SER A 229 -12.77 -6.18 -5.01
C SER A 229 -11.79 -5.03 -5.30
N GLY A 230 -10.95 -4.66 -4.33
CA GLY A 230 -9.99 -3.56 -4.42
C GLY A 230 -10.43 -2.31 -3.66
N GLU A 231 -9.45 -1.60 -3.11
CA GLU A 231 -9.53 -0.37 -2.31
C GLU A 231 -8.11 0.13 -2.01
N ALA A 232 -7.90 0.87 -0.91
CA ALA A 232 -6.58 1.36 -0.49
C ALA A 232 -6.18 0.79 0.89
N ALA A 233 -4.89 0.87 1.20
CA ALA A 233 -4.36 0.80 2.56
C ALA A 233 -3.36 1.93 2.74
N ALA A 234 -3.56 2.78 3.75
CA ALA A 234 -2.77 3.99 3.94
C ALA A 234 -2.39 4.22 5.41
N ILE A 235 -1.19 4.77 5.61
CA ILE A 235 -0.63 5.14 6.89
C ILE A 235 -0.62 6.65 7.02
N PHE A 236 -1.14 7.15 8.14
CA PHE A 236 -1.12 8.57 8.48
C PHE A 236 -0.51 8.82 9.84
N GLN A 237 -0.05 10.04 10.05
CA GLN A 237 0.36 10.58 11.35
C GLN A 237 -0.24 11.96 11.57
N ILE A 238 -0.24 12.46 12.80
CA ILE A 238 -0.55 13.86 13.08
C ILE A 238 0.73 14.69 13.10
N GLU A 239 0.80 15.72 12.27
CA GLU A 239 1.87 16.70 12.25
C GLU A 239 1.28 18.12 12.22
N GLN A 240 1.73 18.97 13.14
CA GLN A 240 1.24 20.35 13.31
C GLN A 240 -0.30 20.45 13.47
N GLY A 241 -0.91 19.44 14.11
CA GLY A 241 -2.35 19.44 14.41
C GLY A 241 -3.25 19.01 13.26
N THR A 242 -2.68 18.59 12.12
CA THR A 242 -3.41 17.99 10.99
C THR A 242 -2.80 16.64 10.62
N TYR A 243 -3.50 15.84 9.82
CA TYR A 243 -2.97 14.55 9.35
C TYR A 243 -1.97 14.77 8.20
N ARG A 244 -0.94 13.94 8.16
CA ARG A 244 0.02 13.83 7.07
C ARG A 244 0.17 12.36 6.68
N MET A 245 0.11 12.09 5.39
CA MET A 245 0.33 10.75 4.85
C MET A 245 1.78 10.32 5.09
N VAL A 246 1.99 9.06 5.38
CA VAL A 246 3.32 8.44 5.53
C VAL A 246 3.59 7.56 4.31
N ASP A 247 2.71 6.61 4.03
CA ASP A 247 2.78 5.72 2.88
C ASP A 247 1.37 5.20 2.54
N MET A 248 1.18 4.70 1.32
CA MET A 248 -0.07 4.09 0.90
C MET A 248 0.07 3.14 -0.27
N ILE A 249 -0.95 2.32 -0.46
CA ILE A 249 -1.16 1.53 -1.67
C ILE A 249 -2.63 1.55 -2.06
N GLU A 250 -2.91 1.68 -3.35
CA GLU A 250 -4.19 1.30 -3.95
C GLU A 250 -4.04 -0.06 -4.61
N PHE A 251 -4.98 -0.98 -4.37
CA PHE A 251 -4.96 -2.30 -4.95
C PHE A 251 -6.29 -2.63 -5.62
N GLY A 252 -6.19 -3.36 -6.73
CA GLY A 252 -7.36 -3.85 -7.47
C GLY A 252 -7.93 -5.15 -6.87
N PRO A 253 -8.85 -5.81 -7.60
CA PRO A 253 -9.41 -7.09 -7.20
C PRO A 253 -8.32 -8.12 -6.86
N GLN A 254 -8.46 -8.76 -5.70
CA GLN A 254 -7.53 -9.74 -5.17
C GLN A 254 -8.02 -11.18 -5.43
N THR A 255 -7.09 -12.09 -5.67
CA THR A 255 -7.38 -13.53 -5.75
C THR A 255 -7.13 -14.16 -4.39
N THR A 256 -8.01 -15.05 -3.94
CA THR A 256 -7.83 -15.75 -2.66
C THR A 256 -6.47 -16.43 -2.55
N ASP A 257 -5.82 -16.26 -1.40
CA ASP A 257 -4.49 -16.78 -1.06
C ASP A 257 -3.33 -16.24 -1.91
N ILE A 258 -3.56 -15.20 -2.72
CA ILE A 258 -2.53 -14.44 -3.42
C ILE A 258 -2.50 -13.04 -2.82
N SER A 259 -1.40 -12.68 -2.18
CA SER A 259 -1.18 -11.34 -1.67
C SER A 259 -0.63 -10.41 -2.74
N TYR A 260 -0.68 -9.12 -2.47
CA TYR A 260 -0.11 -8.07 -3.29
C TYR A 260 0.86 -7.27 -2.42
N GLY A 261 2.12 -7.17 -2.85
CA GLY A 261 3.17 -6.56 -2.04
C GLY A 261 4.24 -5.91 -2.91
N ARG A 262 5.15 -5.17 -2.28
CA ARG A 262 6.34 -4.61 -2.93
C ARG A 262 7.26 -5.72 -3.43
N GLU A 263 7.88 -5.61 -4.60
CA GLU A 263 8.70 -6.68 -5.22
C GLU A 263 9.85 -7.13 -4.31
N THR A 264 10.49 -6.17 -3.67
CA THR A 264 11.37 -6.36 -2.52
C THR A 264 10.91 -5.43 -1.39
N ASP A 265 11.42 -5.61 -0.16
CA ASP A 265 11.02 -4.76 0.97
C ASP A 265 11.24 -3.28 0.64
N ALA A 266 10.21 -2.46 0.83
CA ALA A 266 10.19 -1.02 0.47
C ALA A 266 10.40 -0.67 -1.02
N ASP A 267 10.34 -1.65 -1.94
CA ASP A 267 10.44 -1.41 -3.38
C ASP A 267 9.26 -0.57 -3.91
N PRO A 268 9.49 0.43 -4.80
CA PRO A 268 8.40 1.15 -5.44
C PRO A 268 7.49 0.27 -6.32
N ASP A 269 8.02 -0.83 -6.87
CA ASP A 269 7.26 -1.74 -7.73
C ASP A 269 6.47 -2.76 -6.90
N TRP A 270 5.22 -3.00 -7.29
CA TRP A 270 4.32 -3.95 -6.63
C TRP A 270 4.01 -5.16 -7.52
N ILE A 271 3.98 -6.34 -6.92
CA ILE A 271 3.69 -7.61 -7.59
C ILE A 271 2.70 -8.46 -6.79
N SER A 272 2.07 -9.42 -7.46
CA SER A 272 1.29 -10.46 -6.79
C SER A 272 2.21 -11.61 -6.36
N PHE A 273 2.05 -12.06 -5.12
CA PHE A 273 2.79 -13.17 -4.54
C PHE A 273 1.92 -14.44 -4.50
N GLU A 274 2.26 -15.44 -5.32
CA GLU A 274 1.68 -16.80 -5.21
C GLU A 274 2.15 -17.52 -3.93
N VAL A 275 3.27 -17.07 -3.36
CA VAL A 275 3.76 -17.50 -2.06
C VAL A 275 3.91 -16.24 -1.20
N PRO A 276 2.88 -15.86 -0.43
CA PRO A 276 2.88 -14.69 0.43
C PRO A 276 4.00 -14.73 1.49
N THR A 277 4.41 -13.56 1.98
CA THR A 277 5.58 -13.40 2.87
C THR A 277 5.25 -12.84 4.26
N PRO A 278 4.19 -13.30 4.96
CA PRO A 278 3.79 -12.71 6.23
C PRO A 278 4.87 -12.81 7.32
N ASN A 279 5.11 -11.69 8.00
CA ASN A 279 6.17 -11.44 8.98
C ASN A 279 7.59 -11.72 8.44
N GLY A 280 7.82 -11.57 7.15
CA GLY A 280 9.07 -11.91 6.50
C GLY A 280 9.40 -10.98 5.33
N PRO A 281 10.64 -11.06 4.82
CA PRO A 281 11.07 -10.21 3.73
C PRO A 281 10.37 -10.58 2.42
N ASN A 282 9.89 -9.56 1.71
CA ASN A 282 9.45 -9.67 0.35
C ASN A 282 10.64 -10.02 -0.56
N GLY A 283 10.34 -10.82 -1.57
CA GLY A 283 11.28 -11.14 -2.61
C GLY A 283 10.80 -12.34 -3.40
N GLN A 284 11.01 -12.31 -4.71
CA GLN A 284 10.81 -13.52 -5.49
C GLN A 284 11.74 -14.59 -4.93
N THR A 285 11.14 -15.65 -4.35
CA THR A 285 11.86 -16.92 -4.28
C THR A 285 12.00 -17.38 -5.71
N PHE A 286 13.05 -16.91 -6.39
CA PHE A 286 13.62 -17.72 -7.44
C PHE A 286 14.01 -19.01 -6.72
N VAL A 287 13.17 -20.03 -6.85
CA VAL A 287 13.72 -21.31 -7.17
C VAL A 287 14.42 -21.06 -8.49
N GLU A 288 15.66 -20.58 -8.43
CA GLU A 288 16.63 -21.11 -9.37
C GLU A 288 16.49 -22.62 -9.15
N GLU A 289 15.69 -23.27 -10.00
CA GLU A 289 16.21 -24.46 -10.60
C GLU A 289 17.49 -23.98 -11.27
N SER A 290 18.57 -23.90 -10.47
CA SER A 290 19.91 -24.01 -10.98
C SER A 290 19.79 -25.25 -11.84
N PRO A 291 19.80 -25.12 -13.18
CA PRO A 291 19.45 -26.23 -14.03
C PRO A 291 20.52 -27.24 -13.70
N ASN A 292 20.18 -28.28 -12.92
CA ASN A 292 21.12 -29.19 -12.26
C ASN A 292 22.31 -29.35 -13.20
N GLU A 293 23.41 -28.63 -12.95
CA GLU A 293 24.47 -28.50 -13.95
C GLU A 293 25.10 -29.88 -13.99
N THR A 294 24.58 -30.70 -14.91
CA THR A 294 24.92 -32.09 -14.98
C THR A 294 26.32 -32.06 -15.54
N TRP A 295 27.30 -32.46 -14.74
CA TRP A 295 28.68 -32.46 -15.20
C TRP A 295 28.80 -33.36 -16.43
N MET A 296 28.98 -32.74 -17.61
CA MET A 296 28.93 -33.42 -18.90
C MET A 296 30.35 -33.76 -19.37
N VAL A 297 30.48 -34.93 -20.01
CA VAL A 297 31.70 -35.38 -20.66
C VAL A 297 31.41 -35.58 -22.15
N PHE A 298 32.03 -34.78 -23.01
CA PHE A 298 31.77 -34.76 -24.45
C PHE A 298 33.05 -34.61 -25.29
N PRO A 299 33.08 -35.12 -26.53
CA PRO A 299 32.08 -36.01 -27.12
C PRO A 299 32.13 -37.39 -26.44
N ASN A 300 30.97 -38.02 -26.26
CA ASN A 300 30.88 -39.39 -25.78
C ASN A 300 29.82 -40.12 -26.63
N PRO A 301 30.19 -41.02 -27.56
CA PRO A 301 31.53 -41.61 -27.73
C PRO A 301 32.62 -40.67 -28.31
N THR A 302 33.90 -40.93 -28.01
CA THR A 302 35.07 -40.16 -28.50
C THR A 302 36.05 -41.00 -29.32
N ASN A 303 36.86 -40.33 -30.16
CA ASN A 303 38.03 -40.88 -30.84
C ASN A 303 39.34 -40.70 -30.07
N GLY A 304 39.29 -40.22 -28.82
CA GLY A 304 40.47 -40.11 -27.95
C GLY A 304 40.46 -38.91 -27.03
N LEU A 305 39.85 -37.79 -27.39
CA LEU A 305 39.83 -36.59 -26.53
C LEU A 305 38.44 -36.39 -25.91
N LEU A 306 38.41 -36.16 -24.60
CA LEU A 306 37.22 -35.78 -23.84
C LEU A 306 37.37 -34.35 -23.32
N SER A 307 36.28 -33.60 -23.34
CA SER A 307 36.10 -32.31 -22.69
C SER A 307 35.10 -32.47 -21.55
N PHE A 308 35.36 -31.80 -20.44
CA PHE A 308 34.46 -31.74 -19.29
C PHE A 308 33.76 -30.38 -19.26
N SER A 309 32.49 -30.35 -18.86
CA SER A 309 31.75 -29.10 -18.70
C SER A 309 32.38 -28.19 -17.64
N SER A 310 33.03 -28.78 -16.62
CA SER A 310 33.93 -28.09 -15.69
C SER A 310 35.17 -28.94 -15.38
N PRO A 311 36.33 -28.32 -15.06
CA PRO A 311 37.55 -29.07 -14.79
C PRO A 311 37.40 -30.06 -13.62
N SER A 312 37.99 -31.24 -13.74
CA SER A 312 37.90 -32.30 -12.73
C SER A 312 39.13 -33.19 -12.73
N SER A 313 39.30 -33.92 -11.64
CA SER A 313 40.30 -34.99 -11.49
C SER A 313 39.60 -36.31 -11.20
N GLY A 314 40.23 -37.43 -11.53
CA GLY A 314 39.57 -38.72 -11.40
C GLY A 314 40.35 -39.90 -11.93
N ARG A 315 39.63 -41.01 -12.08
CA ARG A 315 40.15 -42.31 -12.52
C ARG A 315 39.21 -42.92 -13.56
N ILE A 316 39.78 -43.71 -14.46
CA ILE A 316 39.05 -44.49 -15.46
C ILE A 316 39.25 -45.97 -15.15
N TYR A 317 38.16 -46.71 -15.19
CA TYR A 317 38.10 -48.16 -14.96
C TYR A 317 37.57 -48.86 -16.21
N ASP A 318 38.06 -50.07 -16.47
CA ASP A 318 37.52 -50.94 -17.51
C ASP A 318 36.22 -51.65 -17.07
N GLN A 319 35.71 -52.55 -17.91
CA GLN A 319 34.46 -53.28 -17.65
C GLN A 319 34.54 -54.29 -16.49
N ILE A 320 35.75 -54.67 -16.08
CA ILE A 320 35.98 -55.56 -14.94
C ILE A 320 36.32 -54.79 -13.66
N GLY A 321 36.32 -53.45 -13.71
CA GLY A 321 36.59 -52.56 -12.58
C GLY A 321 38.07 -52.34 -12.28
N GLN A 322 38.97 -52.74 -13.19
CA GLN A 322 40.39 -52.45 -13.05
C GLN A 322 40.67 -51.00 -13.45
N GLU A 323 41.44 -50.28 -12.62
CA GLU A 323 41.89 -48.93 -12.96
C GLU A 323 42.86 -48.96 -14.13
N VAL A 324 42.54 -48.23 -15.19
CA VAL A 324 43.34 -48.15 -16.42
C VAL A 324 44.02 -46.79 -16.60
N LYS A 325 43.50 -45.72 -15.97
CA LYS A 325 44.08 -44.37 -16.06
C LYS A 325 43.69 -43.50 -14.87
N GLN A 326 44.60 -42.64 -14.42
CA GLN A 326 44.33 -41.56 -13.47
C GLN A 326 44.63 -40.21 -14.13
N PHE A 327 43.85 -39.18 -13.81
CA PHE A 327 44.05 -37.83 -14.32
C PHE A 327 43.91 -36.77 -13.22
N GLY A 328 44.73 -35.72 -13.32
CA GLY A 328 44.70 -34.54 -12.45
C GLY A 328 43.60 -33.55 -12.81
N TYR A 329 43.52 -32.42 -12.11
CA TYR A 329 42.50 -31.40 -12.33
C TYR A 329 42.67 -30.76 -13.72
N THR A 330 41.79 -31.10 -14.66
CA THR A 330 41.86 -30.68 -16.07
C THR A 330 40.46 -30.53 -16.66
N GLN A 331 40.32 -29.71 -17.69
CA GLN A 331 39.10 -29.61 -18.49
C GLN A 331 39.11 -30.57 -19.70
N TRP A 332 40.28 -31.07 -20.07
CA TRP A 332 40.48 -31.92 -21.25
C TRP A 332 41.24 -33.18 -20.84
N LEU A 333 40.80 -34.33 -21.32
CA LEU A 333 41.40 -35.63 -21.04
C LEU A 333 41.62 -36.43 -22.32
N ASP A 334 42.88 -36.73 -22.61
CA ASP A 334 43.25 -37.63 -23.69
C ASP A 334 43.25 -39.09 -23.19
N ILE A 335 42.46 -39.92 -23.86
CA ILE A 335 42.30 -41.37 -23.69
C ILE A 335 42.59 -42.12 -25.00
N SER A 336 43.32 -41.50 -25.93
CA SER A 336 43.67 -42.11 -27.21
C SER A 336 44.55 -43.36 -27.06
N ASP A 337 45.25 -43.48 -25.93
CA ASP A 337 46.04 -44.62 -25.49
C ASP A 337 45.21 -45.84 -25.03
N LEU A 338 43.92 -45.64 -24.71
CA LEU A 338 43.01 -46.72 -24.37
C LEU A 338 42.47 -47.41 -25.64
N ALA A 339 42.29 -48.73 -25.56
CA ALA A 339 41.66 -49.49 -26.64
C ALA A 339 40.19 -49.07 -26.86
N SER A 340 39.65 -49.35 -28.05
CA SER A 340 38.23 -49.16 -28.33
C SER A 340 37.38 -49.99 -27.37
N GLY A 341 36.43 -49.35 -26.69
CA GLY A 341 35.67 -50.01 -25.63
C GLY A 341 34.84 -49.06 -24.77
N VAL A 342 34.18 -49.63 -23.76
CA VAL A 342 33.39 -48.90 -22.77
C VAL A 342 34.17 -48.86 -21.46
N TYR A 343 34.24 -47.69 -20.86
CA TYR A 343 34.91 -47.44 -19.59
C TYR A 343 34.01 -46.70 -18.61
N THR A 344 34.32 -46.81 -17.33
CA THR A 344 33.70 -46.02 -16.25
C THR A 344 34.69 -44.94 -15.83
N LEU A 345 34.32 -43.67 -16.00
CA LEU A 345 35.05 -42.53 -15.47
C LEU A 345 34.44 -42.15 -14.12
N LYS A 346 35.29 -41.99 -13.10
CA LYS A 346 34.88 -41.63 -11.74
C LYS A 346 35.70 -40.45 -11.23
N THR A 347 35.01 -39.43 -10.74
CA THR A 347 35.57 -38.29 -10.00
C THR A 347 35.15 -38.40 -8.52
N SER A 348 35.49 -37.40 -7.70
CA SER A 348 35.02 -37.34 -6.32
C SER A 348 33.49 -37.24 -6.21
N THR A 349 32.84 -36.64 -7.20
CA THR A 349 31.42 -36.29 -7.17
C THR A 349 30.58 -36.96 -8.27
N HIS A 350 31.21 -37.51 -9.31
CA HIS A 350 30.50 -38.06 -10.47
C HIS A 350 31.02 -39.44 -10.87
N THR A 351 30.14 -40.26 -11.45
CA THR A 351 30.49 -41.51 -12.12
C THR A 351 29.73 -41.60 -13.43
N LEU A 352 30.45 -41.73 -14.54
CA LEU A 352 29.90 -41.69 -15.89
C LEU A 352 30.47 -42.82 -16.74
N LYS A 353 29.65 -43.34 -17.65
CA LYS A 353 30.10 -44.26 -18.70
C LYS A 353 30.66 -43.45 -19.86
N ILE A 354 31.87 -43.76 -20.31
CA ILE A 354 32.48 -43.19 -21.51
C ILE A 354 32.76 -44.29 -22.54
N VAL A 355 32.70 -43.95 -23.82
CA VAL A 355 32.90 -44.88 -24.93
C VAL A 355 34.03 -44.37 -25.83
N ARG A 356 35.09 -45.18 -25.96
CA ARG A 356 36.20 -44.97 -26.88
C ARG A 356 35.89 -45.74 -28.17
N LYS A 357 35.77 -45.04 -29.29
CA LYS A 357 35.60 -45.67 -30.61
C LYS A 357 36.88 -46.31 -31.10
#